data_AF-A0A959X5J7-F1
#
_entry.id   AF-A0A959X5J7-F1
#
_cell.length_a   1.000
_cell.length_b   1.000
_cell.length_c   1.000
_cell.angle_alpha   90.00
_cell.angle_beta   90.00
_cell.angle_gamma   90.00
#
_symmetry.space_group_name_H-M   'P 1'
#
loop_
_entity.id
_entity.type
_entity.pdbx_description
1 polymer ?
#
loop_
_entity_poly.entity_id
_entity_poly.type
_entity_poly.pdbx_seq_one_letter_code
_entity_poly.pdbx_strand_id
1 'polypeptide(L)'
;MSEIRDVIIIGSGPAGYTAAVYAARANLKPLVFEGALDAGGALMTTTEVENFPGFPEGIDGPDLMTNMRSQAERFGAELITDDVTAVDLTGEIKVVKDSDDVEYRARAVILAMGSGYRKLGLPDEERMSGRGVSWCATCDGAFFRDKPIAVVGGGDSALEEATFLSRFGSSVVVIHRRDQLRASKIMIERAERDPKIDFAWNSTVVAINGERSVESVTLEDTLTGEQRDLPVNGLFIAIGHDPRSALVQGQVHLDDAGYVLVEGRTTATNIPGVFACGDLVDHTYRQAITAAGSGCAAAIDAERWLAEAAHPTDSTDTDLIGAPR
;
A
#
# COMPACT_ATOMS: atom_id res chain seq x y z
N MET A 1 20.75 0.78 -28.24
CA MET A 1 20.56 1.45 -26.94
C MET A 1 19.14 1.97 -26.93
N SER A 2 18.37 1.67 -25.88
CA SER A 2 17.01 2.21 -25.72
C SER A 2 17.05 3.74 -25.60
N GLU A 3 15.99 4.39 -26.08
CA GLU A 3 15.79 5.83 -25.92
C GLU A 3 15.71 6.19 -24.43
N ILE A 4 16.34 7.30 -24.02
CA ILE A 4 16.27 7.79 -22.64
C ILE A 4 14.90 8.45 -22.45
N ARG A 5 14.10 7.91 -21.54
CA ARG A 5 12.81 8.45 -21.14
C ARG A 5 12.98 9.61 -20.16
N ASP A 6 12.01 10.52 -20.13
CA ASP A 6 11.96 11.53 -19.07
C ASP A 6 11.64 10.89 -17.72
N VAL A 7 10.65 9.99 -17.68
CA VAL A 7 10.22 9.32 -16.44
C VAL A 7 9.80 7.87 -16.68
N ILE A 8 10.26 6.98 -15.80
CA ILE A 8 9.74 5.62 -15.64
C ILE A 8 9.00 5.53 -14.30
N ILE A 9 7.85 4.85 -14.28
CA ILE A 9 7.06 4.57 -13.09
C ILE A 9 7.06 3.07 -12.85
N ILE A 10 7.43 2.64 -11.65
CA ILE A 10 7.48 1.22 -11.28
C ILE A 10 6.32 0.94 -10.32
N GLY A 11 5.31 0.22 -10.81
CA GLY A 11 4.10 -0.12 -10.09
C GLY A 11 2.84 0.51 -10.69
N SER A 12 1.74 -0.24 -10.65
CA SER A 12 0.45 0.07 -11.30
C SER A 12 -0.73 0.14 -10.34
N GLY A 13 -0.48 0.34 -9.04
CA GLY A 13 -1.56 0.66 -8.10
C GLY A 13 -2.14 2.07 -8.34
N PRO A 14 -3.07 2.52 -7.47
CA PRO A 14 -3.62 3.87 -7.55
C PRO A 14 -2.57 4.99 -7.60
N ALA A 15 -1.46 4.83 -6.86
CA ALA A 15 -0.34 5.76 -6.90
C ALA A 15 0.34 5.82 -8.28
N GLY A 16 0.66 4.65 -8.85
CA GLY A 16 1.35 4.54 -10.14
C GLY A 16 0.52 5.09 -11.31
N TYR A 17 -0.74 4.68 -11.43
CA TYR A 17 -1.60 5.22 -12.50
C TYR A 17 -1.91 6.70 -12.32
N THR A 18 -2.06 7.20 -11.09
CA THR A 18 -2.24 8.65 -10.88
C THR A 18 -0.98 9.41 -11.29
N ALA A 19 0.21 8.91 -10.93
CA ALA A 19 1.46 9.51 -11.38
C ALA A 19 1.57 9.52 -12.91
N ALA A 20 1.19 8.41 -13.57
CA ALA A 20 1.20 8.29 -15.02
C ALA A 20 0.25 9.29 -15.69
N VAL A 21 -0.97 9.47 -15.17
CA VAL A 21 -1.93 10.47 -15.69
C VAL A 21 -1.34 11.87 -15.62
N TYR A 22 -0.75 12.26 -14.49
CA TYR A 22 -0.19 13.61 -14.32
C TYR A 22 1.05 13.82 -15.21
N ALA A 23 2.00 12.87 -15.22
CA ALA A 23 3.19 12.94 -16.06
C ALA A 23 2.86 12.95 -17.56
N ALA A 24 1.88 12.15 -18.00
CA ALA A 24 1.44 12.12 -19.39
C ALA A 24 0.79 13.45 -19.81
N ARG A 25 -0.02 14.06 -18.94
CA ARG A 25 -0.60 15.39 -19.17
C ARG A 25 0.43 16.52 -19.19
N ALA A 26 1.56 16.35 -18.49
CA ALA A 26 2.73 17.22 -18.59
C ALA A 26 3.60 16.93 -19.82
N ASN A 27 3.14 16.06 -20.74
CA ASN A 27 3.83 15.68 -21.98
C ASN A 27 5.19 15.00 -21.77
N LEU A 28 5.39 14.32 -20.62
CA LEU A 28 6.61 13.58 -20.28
C LEU A 28 6.63 12.13 -20.82
N LYS A 29 5.56 11.70 -21.50
CA LYS A 29 5.41 10.35 -22.11
C LYS A 29 5.86 9.22 -21.16
N PRO A 30 5.26 9.10 -19.97
CA PRO A 30 5.72 8.18 -18.93
C PRO A 30 5.64 6.73 -19.42
N LEU A 31 6.64 5.94 -19.06
CA LEU A 31 6.64 4.48 -19.20
C LEU A 31 6.33 3.85 -17.84
N VAL A 32 5.30 3.02 -17.77
CA VAL A 32 4.85 2.37 -16.52
C VAL A 32 5.09 0.86 -16.62
N PHE A 33 5.78 0.30 -15.63
CA PHE A 33 5.84 -1.15 -15.42
C PHE A 33 4.72 -1.59 -14.49
N GLU A 34 3.82 -2.41 -15.00
CA GLU A 34 2.61 -2.80 -14.29
C GLU A 34 2.82 -3.97 -13.33
N GLY A 35 3.82 -4.81 -13.58
CA GLY A 35 3.94 -6.13 -13.00
C GLY A 35 3.21 -7.18 -13.83
N ALA A 36 3.80 -8.36 -14.00
CA ALA A 36 3.26 -9.41 -14.86
C ALA A 36 1.98 -10.04 -14.30
N LEU A 37 1.91 -10.19 -12.98
CA LEU A 37 0.79 -10.83 -12.27
C LEU A 37 0.01 -9.86 -11.37
N ASP A 38 0.65 -8.78 -10.93
CA ASP A 38 0.11 -7.84 -9.93
C ASP A 38 -0.38 -6.53 -10.55
N ALA A 39 -0.60 -6.48 -11.87
CA ALA A 39 -1.09 -5.30 -12.56
C ALA A 39 -2.40 -4.77 -11.95
N GLY A 40 -2.42 -3.51 -11.51
CA GLY A 40 -3.54 -2.90 -10.76
C GLY A 40 -3.38 -2.96 -9.23
N GLY A 41 -2.41 -3.71 -8.73
CA GLY A 41 -2.08 -3.78 -7.30
C GLY A 41 -3.19 -4.42 -6.44
N ALA A 42 -3.16 -4.11 -5.14
CA ALA A 42 -3.99 -4.80 -4.13
C ALA A 42 -5.50 -4.74 -4.42
N LEU A 43 -5.99 -3.67 -5.03
CA LEU A 43 -7.42 -3.50 -5.35
C LEU A 43 -7.95 -4.53 -6.36
N MET A 44 -7.09 -5.21 -7.13
CA MET A 44 -7.52 -6.30 -8.01
C MET A 44 -8.11 -7.50 -7.27
N THR A 45 -7.81 -7.61 -5.97
CA THR A 45 -8.32 -8.68 -5.10
C THR A 45 -9.48 -8.23 -4.21
N THR A 46 -9.84 -6.95 -4.26
CA THR A 46 -10.95 -6.37 -3.53
C THR A 46 -12.23 -6.48 -4.35
N THR A 47 -13.33 -6.92 -3.73
CA THR A 47 -14.65 -6.91 -4.38
C THR A 47 -15.14 -5.48 -4.50
N GLU A 48 -15.63 -4.87 -3.42
CA GLU A 48 -16.32 -3.56 -3.46
C GLU A 48 -15.50 -2.48 -2.76
N VAL A 49 -15.41 -1.30 -3.38
CA VAL A 49 -14.72 -0.11 -2.87
C VAL A 49 -15.73 1.01 -2.66
N GLU A 50 -16.09 1.29 -1.41
CA GLU A 50 -17.07 2.32 -1.05
C GLU A 50 -16.43 3.65 -0.61
N ASN A 51 -15.11 3.66 -0.39
CA ASN A 51 -14.40 4.77 0.23
C ASN A 51 -13.49 5.56 -0.73
N PHE A 52 -13.53 5.25 -2.03
CA PHE A 52 -12.87 6.05 -3.07
C PHE A 52 -13.83 7.12 -3.61
N PRO A 53 -13.55 8.43 -3.40
CA PRO A 53 -14.48 9.49 -3.74
C PRO A 53 -14.72 9.57 -5.26
N GLY A 54 -15.98 9.79 -5.64
CA GLY A 54 -16.41 9.82 -7.05
C GLY A 54 -17.34 8.67 -7.44
N PHE A 55 -17.45 7.64 -6.58
CA PHE A 55 -18.31 6.48 -6.78
C PHE A 55 -19.34 6.39 -5.64
N PRO A 56 -20.46 7.15 -5.71
CA PRO A 56 -21.42 7.23 -4.61
C PRO A 56 -22.14 5.91 -4.29
N GLU A 57 -22.21 5.01 -5.27
CA GLU A 57 -22.82 3.67 -5.14
C GLU A 57 -21.75 2.57 -4.98
N GLY A 58 -20.51 2.93 -4.68
CA GLY A 58 -19.37 2.01 -4.70
C GLY A 58 -18.91 1.67 -6.12
N ILE A 59 -17.80 0.93 -6.20
CA ILE A 59 -17.25 0.38 -7.45
C ILE A 59 -16.47 -0.89 -7.15
N ASP A 60 -16.47 -1.85 -8.08
CA ASP A 60 -15.61 -3.02 -7.94
C ASP A 60 -14.12 -2.64 -8.04
N GLY A 61 -13.27 -3.24 -7.20
CA GLY A 61 -11.83 -2.95 -7.16
C GLY A 61 -11.14 -3.06 -8.54
N PRO A 62 -11.31 -4.18 -9.27
CA PRO A 62 -10.79 -4.33 -10.64
C PRO A 62 -11.33 -3.30 -11.63
N ASP A 63 -12.59 -2.88 -11.51
CA ASP A 63 -13.20 -1.88 -12.39
C ASP A 63 -12.60 -0.49 -12.13
N LEU A 64 -12.39 -0.14 -10.85
CA LEU A 64 -11.67 1.08 -10.48
C LEU A 64 -10.26 1.10 -11.09
N MET A 65 -9.51 0.01 -10.96
CA MET A 65 -8.15 -0.07 -11.51
C MET A 65 -8.14 -0.03 -13.03
N THR A 66 -9.09 -0.69 -13.69
CA THR A 66 -9.26 -0.65 -15.15
C THR A 66 -9.54 0.77 -15.63
N ASN A 67 -10.40 1.51 -14.91
CA ASN A 67 -10.68 2.92 -15.20
C ASN A 67 -9.43 3.80 -15.06
N MET A 68 -8.64 3.62 -14.00
CA MET A 68 -7.39 4.35 -13.78
C MET A 68 -6.35 4.03 -14.86
N ARG A 69 -6.18 2.74 -15.22
CA ARG A 69 -5.30 2.28 -16.31
C ARG A 69 -5.69 2.93 -17.64
N SER A 70 -6.97 2.85 -18.00
CA SER A 70 -7.52 3.43 -19.23
C SER A 70 -7.32 4.94 -19.29
N GLN A 71 -7.42 5.62 -18.14
CA GLN A 71 -7.16 7.05 -18.06
C GLN A 71 -5.68 7.39 -18.31
N ALA A 72 -4.74 6.59 -17.79
CA ALA A 72 -3.32 6.76 -18.04
C ALA A 72 -2.98 6.58 -19.54
N GLU A 73 -3.44 5.49 -20.16
CA GLU A 73 -3.25 5.22 -21.59
C GLU A 73 -3.84 6.34 -22.46
N ARG A 74 -5.06 6.80 -22.14
CA ARG A 74 -5.73 7.87 -22.88
C ARG A 74 -4.90 9.16 -22.97
N PHE A 75 -4.15 9.49 -21.92
CA PHE A 75 -3.30 10.69 -21.90
C PHE A 75 -1.90 10.45 -22.48
N GLY A 76 -1.58 9.22 -22.90
CA GLY A 76 -0.33 8.88 -23.58
C GLY A 76 0.73 8.25 -22.69
N ALA A 77 0.35 7.67 -21.54
CA ALA A 77 1.24 6.77 -20.82
C ALA A 77 1.43 5.47 -21.62
N GLU A 78 2.66 5.00 -21.69
CA GLU A 78 2.99 3.68 -22.24
C GLU A 78 3.05 2.68 -21.10
N LEU A 79 2.36 1.54 -21.24
CA LEU A 79 2.25 0.53 -20.19
C LEU A 79 2.95 -0.76 -20.65
N ILE A 80 3.83 -1.29 -19.80
CA ILE A 80 4.45 -2.60 -19.96
C ILE A 80 3.91 -3.51 -18.87
N THR A 81 3.17 -4.53 -19.27
CA THR A 81 2.70 -5.59 -18.38
C THR A 81 3.81 -6.61 -18.14
N ASP A 82 4.84 -6.19 -17.41
CA ASP A 82 5.95 -7.04 -16.98
C ASP A 82 6.52 -6.58 -15.63
N ASP A 83 7.26 -7.46 -14.96
CA ASP A 83 7.94 -7.19 -13.70
C ASP A 83 9.27 -6.48 -13.94
N VAL A 84 9.60 -5.53 -13.06
CA VAL A 84 10.96 -5.00 -12.94
C VAL A 84 11.76 -5.89 -12.02
N THR A 85 12.87 -6.43 -12.52
CA THR A 85 13.73 -7.37 -11.79
C THR A 85 14.98 -6.73 -11.20
N ALA A 86 15.46 -5.63 -11.79
CA ALA A 86 16.63 -4.91 -11.29
C ALA A 86 16.58 -3.42 -11.63
N VAL A 87 17.22 -2.60 -10.79
CA VAL A 87 17.41 -1.16 -11.02
C VAL A 87 18.81 -0.71 -10.62
N ASP A 88 19.36 0.24 -11.37
CA ASP A 88 20.47 1.09 -10.94
C ASP A 88 20.00 2.54 -10.95
N LEU A 89 19.82 3.08 -9.75
CA LEU A 89 19.27 4.41 -9.51
C LEU A 89 20.35 5.46 -9.23
N THR A 90 21.60 5.04 -9.04
CA THR A 90 22.67 5.90 -8.51
C THR A 90 23.27 6.85 -9.54
N GLY A 91 23.19 6.48 -10.83
CA GLY A 91 23.64 7.32 -11.94
C GLY A 91 22.76 8.53 -12.22
N GLU A 92 23.25 9.46 -13.04
CA GLU A 92 22.44 10.58 -13.56
C GLU A 92 21.25 10.07 -14.39
N ILE A 93 21.50 9.06 -15.22
CA ILE A 93 20.48 8.29 -15.93
C ILE A 93 20.25 6.99 -15.18
N LYS A 94 19.00 6.76 -14.79
CA LYS A 94 18.53 5.58 -14.09
C LYS A 94 18.37 4.43 -15.08
N VAL A 95 18.70 3.22 -14.65
CA VAL A 95 18.52 1.98 -15.43
C VAL A 95 17.48 1.10 -14.74
N VAL A 96 16.53 0.61 -15.52
CA VAL A 96 15.45 -0.30 -15.08
C VAL A 96 15.48 -1.52 -16.01
N LYS A 97 15.43 -2.72 -15.44
CA LYS A 97 15.46 -3.98 -16.20
C LYS A 97 14.19 -4.78 -15.96
N ASP A 98 13.60 -5.28 -17.02
CA ASP A 98 12.40 -6.12 -16.96
C ASP A 98 12.74 -7.61 -16.70
N SER A 99 11.78 -8.51 -16.88
CA SER A 99 11.98 -9.95 -16.64
C SER A 99 12.85 -10.64 -17.71
N ASP A 100 12.92 -10.04 -18.91
CA ASP A 100 13.72 -10.49 -20.04
C ASP A 100 15.13 -9.85 -20.08
N ASP A 101 15.53 -9.14 -19.01
CA ASP A 101 16.78 -8.38 -18.87
C ASP A 101 16.92 -7.23 -19.90
N VAL A 102 15.81 -6.76 -20.46
CA VAL A 102 15.79 -5.59 -21.36
C VAL A 102 16.03 -4.33 -20.54
N GLU A 103 17.01 -3.53 -20.97
CA GLU A 103 17.35 -2.26 -20.30
C GLU A 103 16.50 -1.08 -20.80
N TYR A 104 15.85 -0.43 -19.84
CA TYR A 104 15.16 0.84 -19.99
C TYR A 104 15.92 1.92 -19.23
N ARG A 105 15.95 3.13 -19.79
CA ARG A 105 16.73 4.26 -19.26
C ARG A 105 15.85 5.46 -19.03
N ALA A 106 16.02 6.15 -17.91
CA ALA A 106 15.24 7.36 -17.60
C ALA A 106 16.03 8.41 -16.84
N ARG A 107 15.64 9.68 -16.99
CA ARG A 107 16.17 10.77 -16.16
C ARG A 107 15.58 10.72 -14.75
N ALA A 108 14.28 10.44 -14.64
CA ALA A 108 13.57 10.27 -13.36
C ALA A 108 12.91 8.90 -13.22
N VAL A 109 12.78 8.42 -11.97
CA VAL A 109 12.05 7.20 -11.63
C VAL A 109 11.08 7.48 -10.47
N ILE A 110 9.83 7.05 -10.61
CA ILE A 110 8.82 7.07 -9.55
C ILE A 110 8.58 5.64 -9.07
N LEU A 111 8.87 5.40 -7.79
CA LEU A 111 8.68 4.14 -7.09
C LEU A 111 7.27 4.08 -6.49
N ALA A 112 6.37 3.35 -7.14
CA ALA A 112 4.96 3.18 -6.76
C ALA A 112 4.63 1.70 -6.49
N MET A 113 5.58 0.96 -5.92
CA MET A 113 5.55 -0.50 -5.79
C MET A 113 4.59 -0.99 -4.70
N GLY A 114 4.10 -0.10 -3.83
CA GLY A 114 3.14 -0.42 -2.77
C GLY A 114 3.70 -1.31 -1.65
N SER A 115 2.78 -1.92 -0.90
CA SER A 115 3.08 -2.88 0.18
C SER A 115 2.17 -4.10 0.08
N GLY A 116 2.60 -5.23 0.64
CA GLY A 116 1.81 -6.45 0.75
C GLY A 116 1.35 -6.70 2.19
N TYR A 117 0.15 -7.25 2.36
CA TYR A 117 -0.31 -7.72 3.66
C TYR A 117 0.50 -8.93 4.13
N ARG A 118 0.87 -8.96 5.42
CA ARG A 118 1.39 -10.18 6.03
C ARG A 118 0.23 -11.16 6.24
N LYS A 119 0.40 -12.35 5.67
CA LYS A 119 -0.55 -13.46 5.76
C LYS A 119 -0.24 -14.39 6.93
N LEU A 120 -1.23 -15.13 7.41
CA LEU A 120 -1.03 -16.21 8.39
C LEU A 120 -0.40 -17.45 7.75
N GLY A 121 -0.57 -17.62 6.43
CA GLY A 121 -0.05 -18.77 5.68
C GLY A 121 -0.94 -19.99 5.81
N LEU A 122 -2.23 -19.81 6.07
CA LEU A 122 -3.20 -20.90 6.21
C LEU A 122 -3.80 -21.27 4.85
N PRO A 123 -4.05 -22.56 4.56
CA PRO A 123 -4.56 -23.00 3.26
C PRO A 123 -5.86 -22.32 2.82
N ASP A 124 -6.75 -22.06 3.77
CA ASP A 124 -8.07 -21.46 3.51
C ASP A 124 -8.06 -19.93 3.55
N GLU A 125 -6.93 -19.29 3.87
CA GLU A 125 -6.83 -17.83 3.97
C GLU A 125 -7.15 -17.16 2.62
N GLU A 126 -6.56 -17.66 1.53
CA GLU A 126 -6.82 -17.14 0.19
C GLU A 126 -8.21 -17.51 -0.32
N ARG A 127 -8.67 -18.73 -0.06
CA ARG A 127 -10.01 -19.20 -0.45
C ARG A 127 -11.12 -18.36 0.20
N MET A 128 -10.89 -17.87 1.42
CA MET A 128 -11.84 -17.09 2.20
C MET A 128 -11.67 -15.57 2.08
N SER A 129 -10.72 -15.10 1.26
CA SER A 129 -10.55 -13.67 0.95
C SER A 129 -11.86 -13.07 0.40
N GLY A 130 -12.31 -11.96 1.00
CA GLY A 130 -13.59 -11.33 0.65
C GLY A 130 -14.84 -12.12 1.06
N ARG A 131 -14.67 -13.27 1.73
CA ARG A 131 -15.73 -14.18 2.21
C ARG A 131 -15.69 -14.36 3.72
N GLY A 132 -15.15 -13.36 4.43
CA GLY A 132 -14.97 -13.39 5.88
C GLY A 132 -13.51 -13.25 6.31
N VAL A 133 -12.53 -13.42 5.42
CA VAL A 133 -11.13 -13.02 5.69
C VAL A 133 -10.86 -11.66 5.07
N SER A 134 -10.24 -10.77 5.84
CA SER A 134 -9.81 -9.44 5.39
C SER A 134 -8.47 -9.06 6.04
N TRP A 135 -7.75 -8.17 5.37
CA TRP A 135 -6.55 -7.51 5.90
C TRP A 135 -6.72 -5.99 6.07
N CYS A 136 -7.95 -5.49 5.89
CA CYS A 136 -8.26 -4.05 5.99
C CYS A 136 -9.59 -3.83 6.72
N ALA A 137 -9.54 -3.54 8.02
CA ALA A 137 -10.73 -3.22 8.80
C ALA A 137 -11.51 -2.01 8.27
N THR A 138 -10.82 -0.96 7.83
CA THR A 138 -11.45 0.27 7.31
C THR A 138 -12.15 0.08 5.98
N CYS A 139 -11.72 -0.92 5.20
CA CYS A 139 -12.32 -1.29 3.93
C CYS A 139 -13.60 -2.11 4.18
N ASP A 140 -13.50 -3.18 4.96
CA ASP A 140 -14.53 -4.21 4.97
C ASP A 140 -15.40 -4.23 6.25
N GLY A 141 -15.03 -3.46 7.28
CA GLY A 141 -15.68 -3.52 8.59
C GLY A 141 -17.20 -3.28 8.57
N ALA A 142 -17.67 -2.46 7.63
CA ALA A 142 -19.09 -2.16 7.48
C ALA A 142 -19.95 -3.39 7.11
N PHE A 143 -19.39 -4.37 6.39
CA PHE A 143 -20.07 -5.59 5.96
C PHE A 143 -20.33 -6.60 7.10
N PHE A 144 -19.71 -6.36 8.27
CA PHE A 144 -19.81 -7.22 9.46
C PHE A 144 -20.71 -6.63 10.56
N ARG A 145 -21.63 -5.74 10.19
CA ARG A 145 -22.62 -5.18 11.12
C ARG A 145 -23.36 -6.30 11.88
N ASP A 146 -23.38 -6.18 13.20
CA ASP A 146 -24.02 -7.09 14.16
C ASP A 146 -23.47 -8.54 14.14
N LYS A 147 -22.30 -8.78 13.53
CA LYS A 147 -21.65 -10.10 13.48
C LYS A 147 -20.46 -10.20 14.45
N PRO A 148 -20.15 -11.40 14.99
CA PRO A 148 -18.91 -11.65 15.74
C PRO A 148 -17.69 -11.59 14.82
N ILE A 149 -16.64 -10.92 15.28
CA ILE A 149 -15.42 -10.65 14.52
C ILE A 149 -14.19 -11.09 15.35
N ALA A 150 -13.17 -11.62 14.69
CA ALA A 150 -11.85 -11.82 15.25
C ALA A 150 -10.83 -10.89 14.59
N VAL A 151 -9.88 -10.38 15.37
CA VAL A 151 -8.72 -9.61 14.88
C VAL A 151 -7.45 -10.31 15.32
N VAL A 152 -6.57 -10.66 14.40
CA VAL A 152 -5.27 -11.29 14.71
C VAL A 152 -4.19 -10.23 14.76
N GLY A 153 -3.52 -10.09 15.90
CA GLY A 153 -2.42 -9.13 16.04
C GLY A 153 -2.17 -8.72 17.48
N GLY A 154 -1.29 -7.75 17.68
CA GLY A 154 -1.08 -7.19 19.02
C GLY A 154 -0.14 -5.99 19.11
N GLY A 155 0.05 -5.29 18.00
CA GLY A 155 0.59 -3.93 17.99
C GLY A 155 -0.54 -2.90 17.97
N ASP A 156 -0.19 -1.62 17.86
CA ASP A 156 -1.18 -0.53 17.81
C ASP A 156 -2.18 -0.72 16.66
N SER A 157 -1.74 -1.11 15.47
CA SER A 157 -2.64 -1.35 14.33
C SER A 157 -3.74 -2.38 14.63
N ALA A 158 -3.41 -3.48 15.32
CA ALA A 158 -4.41 -4.49 15.66
C ALA A 158 -5.47 -3.94 16.64
N LEU A 159 -5.07 -3.09 17.60
CA LEU A 159 -6.00 -2.49 18.53
C LEU A 159 -6.79 -1.33 17.92
N GLU A 160 -6.20 -0.57 17.00
CA GLU A 160 -6.91 0.44 16.21
C GLU A 160 -7.99 -0.21 15.36
N GLU A 161 -7.66 -1.30 14.66
CA GLU A 161 -8.63 -2.07 13.87
C GLU A 161 -9.71 -2.70 14.75
N ALA A 162 -9.36 -3.32 15.87
CA ALA A 162 -10.35 -3.89 16.79
C ALA A 162 -11.31 -2.82 17.35
N THR A 163 -10.78 -1.66 17.74
CA THR A 163 -11.59 -0.52 18.21
C THR A 163 -12.45 0.09 17.10
N PHE A 164 -11.99 0.04 15.85
CA PHE A 164 -12.78 0.46 14.71
C PHE A 164 -13.93 -0.53 14.44
N LEU A 165 -13.62 -1.83 14.44
CA LEU A 165 -14.56 -2.91 14.17
C LEU A 165 -15.64 -3.06 15.25
N SER A 166 -15.36 -2.69 16.51
CA SER A 166 -16.36 -2.72 17.59
C SER A 166 -17.57 -1.80 17.34
N ARG A 167 -17.43 -0.81 16.45
CA ARG A 167 -18.51 0.06 15.99
C ARG A 167 -19.53 -0.66 15.11
N PHE A 168 -19.13 -1.75 14.46
CA PHE A 168 -19.95 -2.53 13.53
C PHE A 168 -20.32 -3.89 14.11
N GLY A 169 -19.34 -4.64 14.60
CA GLY A 169 -19.53 -6.00 15.09
C GLY A 169 -20.41 -6.08 16.35
N SER A 170 -21.00 -7.25 16.57
CA SER A 170 -21.67 -7.58 17.83
C SER A 170 -20.68 -7.90 18.94
N SER A 171 -19.51 -8.47 18.58
CA SER A 171 -18.34 -8.64 19.44
C SER A 171 -17.06 -8.66 18.60
N VAL A 172 -15.93 -8.35 19.22
CA VAL A 172 -14.59 -8.41 18.61
C VAL A 172 -13.67 -9.18 19.55
N VAL A 173 -13.04 -10.25 19.06
CA VAL A 173 -12.04 -11.01 19.83
C VAL A 173 -10.66 -10.76 19.23
N VAL A 174 -9.77 -10.14 20.01
CA VAL A 174 -8.37 -9.95 19.63
C VAL A 174 -7.59 -11.22 19.95
N ILE A 175 -7.08 -11.88 18.93
CA ILE A 175 -6.27 -13.09 19.04
C ILE A 175 -4.80 -12.70 19.06
N HIS A 176 -4.13 -13.01 20.17
CA HIS A 176 -2.71 -12.74 20.33
C HIS A 176 -1.93 -13.97 20.80
N ARG A 177 -0.79 -14.23 20.14
CA ARG A 177 0.09 -15.39 20.41
C ARG A 177 0.89 -15.32 21.71
N ARG A 178 0.73 -14.28 22.53
CA ARG A 178 1.43 -14.08 23.81
C ARG A 178 0.41 -13.65 24.87
N ASP A 179 0.86 -13.50 26.09
CA ASP A 179 0.13 -12.98 27.24
C ASP A 179 0.24 -11.46 27.40
N GLN A 180 1.00 -10.80 26.52
CA GLN A 180 1.20 -9.34 26.53
C GLN A 180 1.26 -8.75 25.11
N LEU A 181 0.72 -7.55 24.96
CA LEU A 181 0.72 -6.80 23.70
C LEU A 181 1.97 -5.94 23.55
N ARG A 182 2.32 -5.63 22.29
CA ARG A 182 3.33 -4.62 21.94
C ARG A 182 2.74 -3.22 21.74
N ALA A 183 1.41 -3.12 21.70
CA ALA A 183 0.71 -1.85 21.55
C ALA A 183 1.05 -0.87 22.68
N SER A 184 0.90 0.42 22.40
CA SER A 184 1.02 1.49 23.37
C SER A 184 0.00 1.32 24.49
N LYS A 185 0.36 1.76 25.71
CA LYS A 185 -0.50 1.61 26.90
C LYS A 185 -1.89 2.21 26.70
N ILE A 186 -1.97 3.38 26.06
CA ILE A 186 -3.24 4.06 25.80
C ILE A 186 -4.16 3.25 24.87
N MET A 187 -3.59 2.54 23.90
CA MET A 187 -4.35 1.70 22.99
C MET A 187 -4.86 0.44 23.70
N ILE A 188 -4.03 -0.18 24.54
CA ILE A 188 -4.42 -1.32 25.38
C ILE A 188 -5.58 -0.92 26.30
N GLU A 189 -5.42 0.15 27.07
CA GLU A 189 -6.44 0.62 28.00
C GLU A 189 -7.75 1.02 27.29
N ARG A 190 -7.68 1.48 26.04
CA ARG A 190 -8.86 1.81 25.24
C ARG A 190 -9.61 0.55 24.82
N ALA A 191 -8.88 -0.47 24.35
CA ALA A 191 -9.45 -1.74 23.94
C ALA A 191 -10.07 -2.47 25.15
N GLU A 192 -9.38 -2.51 26.30
CA GLU A 192 -9.90 -3.14 27.54
C GLU A 192 -11.15 -2.45 28.11
N ARG A 193 -11.34 -1.16 27.82
CA ARG A 193 -12.52 -0.39 28.24
C ARG A 193 -13.73 -0.57 27.33
N ASP A 194 -13.55 -1.14 26.14
CA ASP A 194 -14.65 -1.39 25.22
C ASP A 194 -15.32 -2.73 25.57
N PRO A 195 -16.59 -2.75 26.01
CA PRO A 195 -17.25 -3.98 26.45
C PRO A 195 -17.51 -4.98 25.31
N LYS A 196 -17.31 -4.60 24.04
CA LYS A 196 -17.42 -5.50 22.89
C LYS A 196 -16.10 -6.19 22.55
N ILE A 197 -14.98 -5.75 23.14
CA ILE A 197 -13.66 -6.29 22.85
C ILE A 197 -13.27 -7.28 23.94
N ASP A 198 -12.91 -8.50 23.52
CA ASP A 198 -12.34 -9.54 24.36
C ASP A 198 -11.00 -10.02 23.78
N PHE A 199 -10.22 -10.78 24.56
CA PHE A 199 -8.89 -11.23 24.18
C PHE A 199 -8.74 -12.74 24.26
N ALA A 200 -8.33 -13.35 23.16
CA ALA A 200 -7.81 -14.71 23.12
C ALA A 200 -6.27 -14.65 23.24
N TRP A 201 -5.78 -14.61 24.48
CA TRP A 201 -4.36 -14.63 24.79
C TRP A 201 -3.71 -15.98 24.49
N ASN A 202 -2.38 -15.97 24.34
CA ASN A 202 -1.57 -17.16 24.07
C ASN A 202 -2.14 -18.03 22.95
N SER A 203 -2.79 -17.45 21.94
CA SER A 203 -3.54 -18.18 20.93
C SER A 203 -3.06 -17.82 19.52
N THR A 204 -2.97 -18.83 18.65
CA THR A 204 -2.75 -18.67 17.21
C THR A 204 -3.88 -19.31 16.41
N VAL A 205 -4.23 -18.73 15.27
CA VAL A 205 -5.20 -19.34 14.36
C VAL A 205 -4.50 -20.45 13.57
N VAL A 206 -5.04 -21.66 13.60
CA VAL A 206 -4.50 -22.83 12.89
C VAL A 206 -5.43 -23.35 11.80
N ALA A 207 -6.71 -22.97 11.81
CA ALA A 207 -7.65 -23.26 10.73
C ALA A 207 -8.72 -22.16 10.60
N ILE A 208 -9.23 -21.98 9.37
CA ILE A 208 -10.33 -21.07 9.03
C ILE A 208 -11.47 -21.95 8.52
N ASN A 209 -12.59 -21.97 9.22
CA ASN A 209 -13.65 -22.94 8.98
C ASN A 209 -14.84 -22.28 8.26
N GLY A 210 -15.43 -23.04 7.33
CA GLY A 210 -16.61 -22.65 6.56
C GLY A 210 -16.55 -23.11 5.11
N GLU A 211 -17.72 -23.21 4.47
CA GLU A 211 -17.82 -23.60 3.07
C GLU A 211 -17.83 -22.37 2.15
N ARG A 212 -18.83 -21.50 2.32
CA ARG A 212 -19.05 -20.32 1.47
C ARG A 212 -18.53 -19.02 2.09
N SER A 213 -18.49 -18.96 3.41
CA SER A 213 -17.98 -17.83 4.19
C SER A 213 -17.41 -18.34 5.51
N VAL A 214 -16.63 -17.51 6.20
CA VAL A 214 -16.11 -17.85 7.53
C VAL A 214 -17.27 -18.05 8.52
N GLU A 215 -17.23 -19.17 9.23
CA GLU A 215 -18.20 -19.57 10.26
C GLU A 215 -17.53 -19.71 11.64
N SER A 216 -16.25 -20.08 11.66
CA SER A 216 -15.41 -20.09 12.87
C SER A 216 -13.93 -20.09 12.50
N VAL A 217 -13.07 -19.93 13.50
CA VAL A 217 -11.64 -20.20 13.39
C VAL A 217 -11.21 -21.16 14.49
N THR A 218 -10.27 -22.06 14.20
CA THR A 218 -9.68 -22.93 15.22
C THR A 218 -8.45 -22.24 15.79
N LEU A 219 -8.46 -22.04 17.11
CA LEU A 219 -7.35 -21.49 17.86
C LEU A 219 -6.55 -22.62 18.48
N GLU A 220 -5.23 -22.51 18.47
CA GLU A 220 -4.31 -23.34 19.23
C GLU A 220 -3.67 -22.50 20.34
N ASP A 221 -3.73 -23.00 21.57
CA ASP A 221 -3.02 -22.42 22.70
C ASP A 221 -1.51 -22.69 22.56
N THR A 222 -0.74 -21.62 22.51
CA THR A 222 0.72 -21.62 22.31
C THR A 222 1.51 -22.18 23.49
N LEU A 223 0.88 -22.37 24.65
CA LEU A 223 1.50 -22.94 25.86
C LEU A 223 1.15 -24.42 26.03
N THR A 224 -0.10 -24.80 25.75
CA THR A 224 -0.60 -26.17 26.00
C THR A 224 -0.76 -27.01 24.75
N GLY A 225 -0.87 -26.39 23.57
CA GLY A 225 -1.24 -27.05 22.32
C GLY A 225 -2.73 -27.43 22.22
N GLU A 226 -3.56 -27.04 23.19
CA GLU A 226 -5.00 -27.31 23.16
C GLU A 226 -5.68 -26.49 22.07
N GLN A 227 -6.53 -27.16 21.28
CA GLN A 227 -7.29 -26.52 20.22
C GLN A 227 -8.74 -26.29 20.61
N ARG A 228 -9.28 -25.13 20.23
CA ARG A 228 -10.69 -24.76 20.43
C ARG A 228 -11.21 -23.94 19.26
N ASP A 229 -12.48 -24.11 18.93
CA ASP A 229 -13.13 -23.29 17.92
C ASP A 229 -13.66 -21.99 18.53
N LEU A 230 -13.49 -20.90 17.78
CA LEU A 230 -14.05 -19.59 18.06
C LEU A 230 -15.05 -19.23 16.95
N PRO A 231 -16.36 -19.23 17.22
CA PRO A 231 -17.37 -18.82 16.26
C PRO A 231 -17.23 -17.33 15.90
N VAL A 232 -16.97 -17.05 14.64
CA VAL A 232 -16.86 -15.69 14.08
C VAL A 232 -17.30 -15.69 12.64
N ASN A 233 -17.75 -14.55 12.14
CA ASN A 233 -18.05 -14.37 10.71
C ASN A 233 -16.99 -13.58 9.98
N GLY A 234 -16.18 -12.79 10.69
CA GLY A 234 -15.06 -12.02 10.14
C GLY A 234 -13.76 -12.35 10.85
N LEU A 235 -12.69 -12.55 10.09
CA LEU A 235 -11.31 -12.69 10.54
C LEU A 235 -10.48 -11.58 9.88
N PHE A 236 -10.06 -10.61 10.68
CA PHE A 236 -9.22 -9.49 10.24
C PHE A 236 -7.78 -9.73 10.67
N ILE A 237 -6.85 -9.75 9.72
CA ILE A 237 -5.45 -10.10 9.96
C ILE A 237 -4.61 -8.83 10.00
N ALA A 238 -4.32 -8.34 11.20
CA ALA A 238 -3.64 -7.08 11.48
C ALA A 238 -2.21 -7.30 12.03
N ILE A 239 -1.42 -8.14 11.36
CA ILE A 239 -0.06 -8.53 11.78
C ILE A 239 1.06 -7.72 11.09
N GLY A 240 0.69 -6.67 10.37
CA GLY A 240 1.60 -5.75 9.68
C GLY A 240 1.56 -5.90 8.16
N HIS A 241 2.36 -5.08 7.49
CA HIS A 241 2.53 -5.09 6.05
C HIS A 241 4.03 -5.12 5.74
N ASP A 242 4.37 -5.60 4.56
CA ASP A 242 5.73 -5.62 4.03
C ASP A 242 5.79 -4.69 2.80
N PRO A 243 6.46 -3.53 2.90
CA PRO A 243 6.66 -2.64 1.76
C PRO A 243 7.48 -3.37 0.69
N ARG A 244 7.12 -3.20 -0.59
CA ARG A 244 7.80 -3.87 -1.71
C ARG A 244 9.10 -3.15 -2.10
N SER A 245 9.99 -2.91 -1.14
CA SER A 245 11.23 -2.12 -1.28
C SER A 245 12.46 -2.95 -1.67
N ALA A 246 12.33 -4.27 -1.81
CA ALA A 246 13.45 -5.18 -2.11
C ALA A 246 14.28 -4.75 -3.32
N LEU A 247 13.63 -4.21 -4.36
CA LEU A 247 14.27 -3.76 -5.60
C LEU A 247 15.27 -2.59 -5.38
N VAL A 248 15.05 -1.77 -4.35
CA VAL A 248 15.83 -0.53 -4.11
C VAL A 248 16.72 -0.62 -2.87
N GLN A 249 16.74 -1.77 -2.21
CA GLN A 249 17.53 -1.99 -1.00
C GLN A 249 19.02 -1.77 -1.27
N GLY A 250 19.67 -1.00 -0.40
CA GLY A 250 21.08 -0.64 -0.53
C GLY A 250 21.35 0.58 -1.43
N GLN A 251 20.34 1.11 -2.12
CA GLN A 251 20.44 2.35 -2.92
C GLN A 251 19.61 3.47 -2.28
N VAL A 252 18.36 3.19 -1.97
CA VAL A 252 17.42 4.13 -1.35
C VAL A 252 17.36 3.91 0.16
N HIS A 253 17.29 5.00 0.93
CA HIS A 253 17.15 4.92 2.39
C HIS A 253 15.80 4.33 2.78
N LEU A 254 15.84 3.35 3.67
CA LEU A 254 14.67 2.68 4.24
C LEU A 254 14.63 2.92 5.75
N ASP A 255 13.43 2.90 6.34
CA ASP A 255 13.28 2.80 7.79
C ASP A 255 13.51 1.37 8.30
N ASP A 256 13.45 1.18 9.62
CA ASP A 256 13.64 -0.13 10.25
C ASP A 256 12.55 -1.16 9.88
N ALA A 257 11.42 -0.71 9.36
CA ALA A 257 10.32 -1.55 8.88
C ALA A 257 10.39 -1.81 7.37
N GLY A 258 11.39 -1.25 6.67
CA GLY A 258 11.64 -1.41 5.25
C GLY A 258 10.90 -0.42 4.34
N TYR A 259 10.20 0.58 4.89
CA TYR A 259 9.52 1.60 4.07
C TYR A 259 10.53 2.59 3.51
N VAL A 260 10.28 3.06 2.29
CA VAL A 260 11.14 4.07 1.67
C VAL A 260 10.98 5.41 2.39
N LEU A 261 12.10 6.04 2.75
CA LEU A 261 12.13 7.36 3.38
C LEU A 261 12.07 8.46 2.32
N VAL A 262 11.23 9.47 2.57
CA VAL A 262 11.08 10.67 1.72
C VAL A 262 11.25 11.95 2.52
N GLU A 263 11.54 13.05 1.83
CA GLU A 263 11.86 14.34 2.44
C GLU A 263 10.60 15.12 2.88
N GLY A 264 10.21 14.93 4.14
CA GLY A 264 9.17 15.74 4.77
C GLY A 264 7.79 15.54 4.12
N ARG A 265 7.30 16.55 3.40
CA ARG A 265 5.99 16.49 2.70
C ARG A 265 6.11 16.25 1.19
N THR A 266 7.33 16.13 0.66
CA THR A 266 7.58 15.83 -0.76
C THR A 266 7.57 14.31 -0.98
N THR A 267 7.82 13.89 -2.22
CA THR A 267 8.05 12.48 -2.56
C THR A 267 9.51 12.16 -2.87
N ALA A 268 10.42 13.13 -2.70
CA ALA A 268 11.83 12.96 -3.02
C ALA A 268 12.51 11.98 -2.06
N THR A 269 13.30 11.06 -2.62
CA THR A 269 14.16 10.14 -1.84
C THR A 269 15.56 10.75 -1.63
N ASN A 270 16.48 10.00 -1.01
CA ASN A 270 17.89 10.40 -0.90
C ASN A 270 18.65 10.48 -2.25
N ILE A 271 18.05 10.01 -3.36
CA ILE A 271 18.66 10.03 -4.68
C ILE A 271 17.96 11.07 -5.56
N PRO A 272 18.68 12.08 -6.09
CA PRO A 272 18.12 13.04 -7.05
C PRO A 272 17.51 12.35 -8.27
N GLY A 273 16.30 12.79 -8.65
CA GLY A 273 15.52 12.20 -9.73
C GLY A 273 14.79 10.91 -9.37
N VAL A 274 14.83 10.46 -8.11
CA VAL A 274 14.08 9.29 -7.64
C VAL A 274 13.06 9.72 -6.60
N PHE A 275 11.80 9.38 -6.87
CA PHE A 275 10.65 9.71 -6.04
C PHE A 275 9.94 8.45 -5.59
N ALA A 276 9.27 8.47 -4.44
CA ALA A 276 8.51 7.33 -3.93
C ALA A 276 7.15 7.76 -3.39
N CYS A 277 6.13 6.93 -3.62
CA CYS A 277 4.75 7.25 -3.25
C CYS A 277 3.91 6.01 -2.94
N GLY A 278 2.68 6.26 -2.48
CA GLY A 278 1.73 5.24 -2.05
C GLY A 278 2.20 4.50 -0.81
N ASP A 279 1.71 3.28 -0.67
CA ASP A 279 1.98 2.42 0.48
C ASP A 279 3.45 1.98 0.58
N LEU A 280 4.30 2.29 -0.40
CA LEU A 280 5.75 2.07 -0.31
C LEU A 280 6.41 2.99 0.73
N VAL A 281 5.82 4.18 0.96
CA VAL A 281 6.27 5.18 1.93
C VAL A 281 5.28 5.38 3.07
N ASP A 282 4.00 5.03 2.85
CA ASP A 282 2.92 5.24 3.80
C ASP A 282 2.62 3.98 4.62
N HIS A 283 3.12 3.93 5.86
CA HIS A 283 2.76 2.91 6.85
C HIS A 283 1.65 3.37 7.81
N THR A 284 1.03 4.54 7.56
CA THR A 284 0.03 5.16 8.45
C THR A 284 -1.37 5.02 7.89
N TYR A 285 -1.64 5.54 6.69
CA TYR A 285 -3.00 5.62 6.14
C TYR A 285 -3.35 4.41 5.26
N ARG A 286 -2.50 4.06 4.29
CA ARG A 286 -2.64 2.87 3.43
C ARG A 286 -4.03 2.75 2.80
N GLN A 287 -4.47 3.82 2.13
CA GLN A 287 -5.75 3.86 1.43
C GLN A 287 -5.52 4.18 -0.05
N ALA A 288 -6.37 3.65 -0.92
CA ALA A 288 -6.29 3.91 -2.35
C ALA A 288 -6.30 5.42 -2.69
N ILE A 289 -7.08 6.21 -1.95
CA ILE A 289 -7.17 7.66 -2.17
C ILE A 289 -5.93 8.42 -1.68
N THR A 290 -5.30 8.00 -0.57
CA THR A 290 -4.04 8.60 -0.11
C THR A 290 -2.89 8.22 -1.05
N ALA A 291 -2.88 6.97 -1.52
CA ALA A 291 -1.95 6.50 -2.53
C ALA A 291 -2.08 7.28 -3.84
N ALA A 292 -3.29 7.45 -4.37
CA ALA A 292 -3.54 8.27 -5.56
C ALA A 292 -3.05 9.73 -5.36
N GLY A 293 -3.37 10.35 -4.22
CA GLY A 293 -2.90 11.69 -3.89
C GLY A 293 -1.37 11.82 -3.87
N SER A 294 -0.67 10.86 -3.26
CA SER A 294 0.80 10.83 -3.25
C SER A 294 1.41 10.54 -4.63
N GLY A 295 0.72 9.77 -5.49
CA GLY A 295 1.11 9.56 -6.88
C GLY A 295 1.06 10.85 -7.71
N CYS A 296 0.02 11.67 -7.50
CA CYS A 296 -0.05 13.02 -8.05
C CYS A 296 1.14 13.88 -7.61
N ALA A 297 1.44 13.90 -6.29
CA ALA A 297 2.58 14.64 -5.76
C ALA A 297 3.90 14.19 -6.42
N ALA A 298 4.11 12.87 -6.57
CA ALA A 298 5.32 12.33 -7.19
C ALA A 298 5.50 12.74 -8.65
N ALA A 299 4.43 12.77 -9.44
CA ALA A 299 4.51 13.24 -10.81
C ALA A 299 4.86 14.74 -10.90
N ILE A 300 4.29 15.57 -10.02
CA ILE A 300 4.56 17.01 -9.98
C ILE A 300 5.99 17.29 -9.50
N ASP A 301 6.47 16.57 -8.49
CA ASP A 301 7.85 16.70 -8.00
C ASP A 301 8.86 16.26 -9.09
N ALA A 302 8.57 15.16 -9.80
CA ALA A 302 9.38 14.71 -10.94
C ALA A 302 9.38 15.71 -12.11
N GLU A 303 8.22 16.25 -12.48
CA GLU A 303 8.11 17.27 -13.53
C GLU A 303 8.98 18.50 -13.21
N ARG A 304 8.88 19.02 -11.98
CA ARG A 304 9.65 20.18 -11.52
C ARG A 304 11.15 19.90 -11.55
N TRP A 305 11.55 18.75 -11.02
CA TRP A 305 12.96 18.35 -11.02
C TRP A 305 13.52 18.21 -12.44
N LEU A 306 12.75 17.63 -13.37
CA LEU A 306 13.16 17.49 -14.77
C LEU A 306 13.30 18.85 -15.47
N ALA A 307 12.43 19.80 -15.14
CA ALA A 307 12.48 21.18 -15.66
C ALA A 307 13.67 21.97 -15.12
N GLU A 308 13.96 21.87 -13.82
CA GLU A 308 15.14 22.48 -13.20
C GLU A 308 16.44 21.87 -13.75
N ALA A 309 16.50 20.55 -13.94
CA ALA A 309 17.65 19.88 -14.53
C ALA A 309 17.85 20.23 -16.02
N ALA A 310 16.80 20.64 -16.75
CA ALA A 310 16.90 21.13 -18.13
C ALA A 310 17.36 22.60 -18.21
N HIS A 311 17.17 23.35 -17.12
CA HIS A 311 17.55 24.76 -16.99
C HIS A 311 18.29 24.98 -15.66
N PRO A 312 19.52 24.44 -15.51
CA PRO A 312 20.32 24.73 -14.33
C PRO A 312 20.51 26.24 -14.30
N THR A 313 19.85 26.92 -13.38
CA THR A 313 20.01 28.36 -13.21
C THR A 313 21.48 28.60 -12.87
N ASP A 314 22.17 29.35 -13.73
CA ASP A 314 23.45 29.96 -13.39
C ASP A 314 23.16 30.89 -12.20
N SER A 315 23.37 30.38 -10.99
CA SER A 315 23.20 31.12 -9.75
C SER A 315 24.37 32.09 -9.57
N THR A 316 24.48 33.05 -10.48
CA THR A 316 25.25 34.29 -10.34
C THR A 316 24.49 35.41 -11.05
N ASP A 317 23.34 35.79 -10.50
CA ASP A 317 22.85 37.18 -10.62
C ASP A 317 21.77 37.44 -9.57
N THR A 318 22.22 37.76 -8.35
CA THR A 318 21.41 38.56 -7.42
C THR A 318 21.48 40.02 -7.88
N ASP A 319 20.73 40.36 -8.93
CA ASP A 319 20.29 41.73 -9.15
C ASP A 319 18.82 41.83 -8.74
N LEU A 320 18.63 42.27 -7.50
CA LEU A 320 17.36 42.64 -6.90
C LEU A 320 16.71 43.78 -7.70
N ILE A 321 15.75 43.45 -8.55
CA ILE A 321 14.82 44.44 -9.10
C ILE A 321 13.59 44.50 -8.19
N GLY A 322 13.50 45.56 -7.38
CA GLY A 322 12.21 46.06 -6.88
C GLY A 322 12.08 46.26 -5.37
N ALA A 323 12.75 47.27 -4.82
CA ALA A 323 12.30 47.93 -3.58
C ALA A 323 11.94 49.40 -3.91
N PRO A 324 10.71 49.86 -3.65
CA PRO A 324 10.37 51.27 -3.79
C PRO A 324 10.98 52.08 -2.64
N ARG A 325 11.40 53.32 -2.96
CA ARG A 325 11.88 54.32 -1.99
C ARG A 325 10.78 54.80 -1.06
#